data_AF-A0A4Q0ZMI5-F1
#
_entry.id   AF-A0A4Q0ZMI5-F1
#
_cell.length_a   1.000
_cell.length_b   1.000
_cell.length_c   1.000
_cell.angle_alpha   90.00
_cell.angle_beta   90.00
_cell.angle_gamma   90.00
#
_symmetry.space_group_name_H-M   'P 1'
#
loop_
_entity.id
_entity.type
_entity.pdbx_description
1 polymer ?
#
loop_
_entity_poly.entity_id
_entity_poly.type
_entity_poly.pdbx_seq_one_letter_code
_entity_poly.pdbx_strand_id
1 'polypeptide(L)'
;MKKIVIILILNITFLLSKDSFIDICKNPTIEQQKTINALIEGYNEFRNMDINRPLLDPNDSHICEKLAKGKGFPNITSKDISDLSIIKYFSANESLNLWNNKISDITALKYLTKLTKLDLSSNNISKGVKSLENLPLKELSIDITDDIDLKYIGKIRTLENLSVYNGKNVKSLNNLINLKHLSLLSIKINSLCDLKSLQSLKKLRLFNNNLKSLKCIDEFPNLKKLRIERSPITDLTPLIHADSIEEFDFYQMPVKDISPLAKMKNLNSILFSKTKIKYLSPLKESKSIKFAEDTREKFIEEYFNRSLAHCSPKNMEEVREGKSCFEKDGKTLKPWWKRWFGL
;
A
#
# COMPACT_ATOMS: atom_id res chain seq x y z
N MET A 1 35.83 -25.19 -18.78
CA MET A 1 34.76 -25.79 -19.63
C MET A 1 33.34 -25.49 -19.14
N LYS A 2 32.95 -25.72 -17.87
CA LYS A 2 31.57 -25.45 -17.37
C LYS A 2 31.08 -23.99 -17.56
N LYS A 3 31.92 -22.97 -17.34
CA LYS A 3 31.54 -21.55 -17.56
C LYS A 3 31.29 -21.21 -19.05
N ILE A 4 32.07 -21.77 -19.96
CA ILE A 4 31.95 -21.52 -21.41
C ILE A 4 30.69 -22.20 -21.97
N VAL A 5 30.37 -23.42 -21.50
CA VAL A 5 29.14 -24.13 -21.88
C VAL A 5 27.89 -23.41 -21.35
N ILE A 6 27.93 -22.86 -20.13
CA ILE A 6 26.82 -22.07 -19.57
C ILE A 6 26.61 -20.76 -20.36
N ILE A 7 27.69 -20.08 -20.75
CA ILE A 7 27.62 -18.85 -21.57
C ILE A 7 27.10 -19.17 -22.98
N LEU A 8 27.54 -20.28 -23.59
CA LEU A 8 26.99 -20.73 -24.88
C LEU A 8 25.51 -21.06 -24.79
N ILE A 9 25.06 -21.79 -23.75
CA ILE A 9 23.65 -22.15 -23.56
C ILE A 9 22.79 -20.90 -23.30
N LEU A 10 23.27 -19.95 -22.51
CA LEU A 10 22.60 -18.66 -22.27
C LEU A 10 22.50 -17.82 -23.56
N ASN A 11 23.54 -17.81 -24.39
CA ASN A 11 23.53 -17.07 -25.66
C ASN A 11 22.63 -17.74 -26.72
N ILE A 12 22.61 -19.07 -26.79
CA ILE A 12 21.74 -19.82 -27.72
C ILE A 12 20.27 -19.69 -27.31
N THR A 13 19.95 -19.78 -26.02
CA THR A 13 18.58 -19.51 -25.53
C THR A 13 18.16 -18.06 -25.73
N PHE A 14 19.09 -17.09 -25.58
CA PHE A 14 18.83 -15.68 -25.85
C PHE A 14 18.58 -15.40 -27.34
N LEU A 15 19.34 -16.01 -28.25
CA LEU A 15 19.14 -15.92 -29.70
C LEU A 15 17.79 -16.54 -30.12
N LEU A 16 17.51 -17.78 -29.69
CA LEU A 16 16.23 -18.45 -29.96
C LEU A 16 15.02 -17.70 -29.36
N SER A 17 15.20 -17.01 -28.24
CA SER A 17 14.14 -16.20 -27.63
C SER A 17 13.82 -14.93 -28.42
N LYS A 18 14.82 -14.31 -29.06
CA LYS A 18 14.61 -13.09 -29.85
C LYS A 18 13.90 -13.38 -31.16
N ASP A 19 14.30 -14.43 -31.85
CA ASP A 19 13.64 -14.86 -33.09
C ASP A 19 12.17 -15.21 -32.79
N SER A 20 11.92 -15.92 -31.69
CA SER A 20 10.56 -16.22 -31.23
C SER A 20 9.73 -14.97 -30.85
N PHE A 21 10.34 -13.92 -30.29
CA PHE A 21 9.62 -12.68 -30.00
C PHE A 21 9.31 -11.89 -31.28
N ILE A 22 10.27 -11.78 -32.20
CA ILE A 22 10.10 -11.03 -33.45
C ILE A 22 8.95 -11.63 -34.26
N ASP A 23 8.85 -12.95 -34.35
CA ASP A 23 7.76 -13.62 -35.05
C ASP A 23 6.39 -13.31 -34.43
N ILE A 24 6.29 -13.37 -33.10
CA ILE A 24 5.05 -13.00 -32.38
C ILE A 24 4.73 -11.51 -32.57
N CYS A 25 5.74 -10.65 -32.52
CA CYS A 25 5.56 -9.21 -32.65
C CYS A 25 5.13 -8.80 -34.07
N LYS A 26 5.56 -9.53 -35.11
CA LYS A 26 5.15 -9.30 -36.50
C LYS A 26 3.74 -9.81 -36.79
N ASN A 27 3.27 -10.82 -36.06
CA ASN A 27 1.91 -11.34 -36.21
C ASN A 27 1.24 -11.61 -34.85
N PRO A 28 0.96 -10.55 -34.07
CA PRO A 28 0.42 -10.70 -32.73
C PRO A 28 -1.08 -10.96 -32.74
N THR A 29 -1.58 -11.60 -31.69
CA THR A 29 -3.01 -11.52 -31.39
C THR A 29 -3.41 -10.09 -31.03
N ILE A 30 -4.72 -9.79 -31.03
CA ILE A 30 -5.23 -8.46 -30.64
C ILE A 30 -4.75 -8.05 -29.23
N GLU A 31 -4.75 -8.97 -28.27
CA GLU A 31 -4.31 -8.69 -26.90
C GLU A 31 -2.78 -8.57 -26.79
N GLN A 32 -2.03 -9.33 -27.59
CA GLN A 32 -0.58 -9.16 -27.69
C GLN A 32 -0.23 -7.80 -28.31
N GLN A 33 -0.96 -7.36 -29.33
CA GLN A 33 -0.74 -6.05 -29.96
C GLN A 33 -0.92 -4.90 -28.98
N LYS A 34 -1.95 -4.96 -28.10
CA LYS A 34 -2.12 -3.96 -27.02
C LYS A 34 -0.89 -3.90 -26.13
N THR A 35 -0.37 -5.06 -25.75
CA THR A 35 0.82 -5.15 -24.89
C THR A 35 2.07 -4.63 -25.60
N ILE A 36 2.24 -4.94 -26.90
CA ILE A 36 3.33 -4.41 -27.73
C ILE A 36 3.26 -2.89 -27.82
N ASN A 37 2.10 -2.33 -28.14
CA ASN A 37 1.90 -0.88 -28.21
C ASN A 37 2.23 -0.21 -26.88
N ALA A 38 1.77 -0.81 -25.78
CA ALA A 38 2.04 -0.29 -24.45
C ALA A 38 3.51 -0.38 -24.05
N LEU A 39 4.24 -1.41 -24.50
CA LEU A 39 5.70 -1.50 -24.34
C LEU A 39 6.43 -0.43 -25.15
N ILE A 40 5.98 -0.13 -26.38
CA ILE A 40 6.53 0.95 -27.22
C ILE A 40 6.33 2.31 -26.54
N GLU A 41 5.12 2.57 -26.04
CA GLU A 41 4.79 3.79 -25.30
C GLU A 41 5.62 3.90 -24.01
N GLY A 42 5.67 2.84 -23.21
CA GLY A 42 6.45 2.82 -21.96
C GLY A 42 7.95 2.99 -22.18
N TYR A 43 8.48 2.48 -23.30
CA TYR A 43 9.86 2.76 -23.72
C TYR A 43 10.06 4.25 -23.98
N ASN A 44 9.14 4.85 -24.74
CA ASN A 44 9.24 6.25 -25.18
C ASN A 44 9.08 7.23 -24.00
N GLU A 45 8.21 6.91 -23.04
CA GLU A 45 8.12 7.65 -21.78
C GLU A 45 9.43 7.57 -20.98
N PHE A 46 10.05 6.40 -20.91
CA PHE A 46 11.32 6.22 -20.19
C PHE A 46 12.48 6.96 -20.85
N ARG A 47 12.47 7.17 -22.18
CA ARG A 47 13.46 8.03 -22.86
C ARG A 47 13.53 9.43 -22.25
N ASN A 48 12.44 9.97 -21.69
CA ASN A 48 12.49 11.28 -21.03
C ASN A 48 13.48 11.31 -19.84
N MET A 49 13.92 10.14 -19.35
CA MET A 49 14.96 9.99 -18.33
C MET A 49 16.38 9.72 -18.91
N ASP A 50 16.48 9.33 -20.19
CA ASP A 50 17.74 9.17 -20.95
C ASP A 50 17.56 9.71 -22.37
N ILE A 51 17.85 11.00 -22.54
CA ILE A 51 17.60 11.75 -23.78
C ILE A 51 18.33 11.19 -25.01
N ASN A 52 19.41 10.43 -24.80
CA ASN A 52 20.23 9.85 -25.86
C ASN A 52 19.65 8.55 -26.42
N ARG A 53 18.67 7.97 -25.74
CA ARG A 53 17.99 6.76 -26.20
C ARG A 53 17.10 7.09 -27.41
N PRO A 54 17.14 6.34 -28.53
CA PRO A 54 16.30 6.63 -29.69
C PRO A 54 14.84 6.27 -29.40
N LEU A 55 13.89 7.09 -29.85
CA LEU A 55 12.45 6.77 -29.79
C LEU A 55 12.14 5.55 -30.66
N LEU A 56 11.11 4.82 -30.25
CA LEU A 56 10.46 3.80 -31.05
C LEU A 56 9.27 4.42 -31.78
N ASP A 57 9.34 4.45 -33.11
CA ASP A 57 8.20 4.79 -33.98
C ASP A 57 7.34 3.53 -34.19
N PRO A 58 6.05 3.54 -33.80
CA PRO A 58 5.15 2.42 -34.03
C PRO A 58 5.01 1.99 -35.50
N ASN A 59 5.28 2.88 -36.46
CA ASN A 59 5.17 2.60 -37.89
C ASN A 59 6.47 2.08 -38.52
N ASP A 60 7.54 1.93 -37.73
CA ASP A 60 8.81 1.42 -38.20
C ASP A 60 8.70 -0.07 -38.56
N SER A 61 9.10 -0.44 -39.78
CA SER A 61 9.08 -1.83 -40.25
C SER A 61 9.99 -2.78 -39.44
N HIS A 62 10.94 -2.23 -38.66
CA HIS A 62 11.85 -2.96 -37.78
C HIS A 62 11.54 -2.72 -36.29
N ILE A 63 10.32 -2.28 -35.96
CA ILE A 63 9.91 -1.98 -34.58
C ILE A 63 10.10 -3.17 -33.65
N CYS A 64 9.82 -4.40 -34.11
CA CYS A 64 9.97 -5.61 -33.33
C CYS A 64 11.42 -5.88 -32.95
N GLU A 65 12.36 -5.73 -33.89
CA GLU A 65 13.78 -5.89 -33.67
C GLU A 65 14.32 -4.81 -32.71
N LYS A 66 13.83 -3.57 -32.83
CA LYS A 66 14.19 -2.47 -31.94
C LYS A 66 13.64 -2.70 -30.52
N LEU A 67 12.38 -3.10 -30.40
CA LEU A 67 11.73 -3.39 -29.13
C LEU A 67 12.41 -4.57 -28.42
N ALA A 68 12.77 -5.64 -29.14
CA ALA A 68 13.52 -6.79 -28.61
C ALA A 68 14.90 -6.45 -28.03
N LYS A 69 15.48 -5.30 -28.44
CA LYS A 69 16.74 -4.77 -27.90
C LYS A 69 16.50 -3.76 -26.78
N GLY A 70 15.29 -3.22 -26.67
CA GLY A 70 14.89 -2.30 -25.62
C GLY A 70 14.98 -2.93 -24.22
N LYS A 71 15.37 -2.10 -23.24
CA LYS A 71 15.44 -2.49 -21.83
C LYS A 71 14.70 -1.47 -20.96
N GLY A 72 14.17 -1.88 -19.82
CA GLY A 72 13.60 -0.93 -18.86
C GLY A 72 12.30 -0.33 -19.36
N PHE A 73 11.20 -1.04 -19.10
CA PHE A 73 9.83 -0.58 -19.36
C PHE A 73 9.13 -0.39 -18.01
N PRO A 74 9.45 0.68 -17.26
CA PRO A 74 8.99 0.78 -15.88
C PRO A 74 7.53 1.17 -15.77
N ASN A 75 6.90 1.69 -16.83
CA ASN A 75 5.55 2.24 -16.77
C ASN A 75 4.70 1.79 -17.95
N ILE A 76 3.68 0.97 -17.69
CA ILE A 76 2.74 0.44 -18.68
C ILE A 76 1.33 0.41 -18.06
N THR A 77 0.84 1.57 -17.61
CA THR A 77 -0.39 1.70 -16.82
C THR A 77 -1.58 2.20 -17.63
N SER A 78 -2.80 1.77 -17.31
CA SER A 78 -4.04 2.27 -17.95
C SER A 78 -4.09 2.04 -19.46
N LYS A 79 -3.66 0.86 -19.92
CA LYS A 79 -3.56 0.51 -21.36
C LYS A 79 -4.48 -0.65 -21.76
N ASP A 80 -5.42 -1.03 -20.90
CA ASP A 80 -6.36 -2.14 -21.14
C ASP A 80 -5.68 -3.48 -21.48
N ILE A 81 -4.45 -3.69 -20.99
CA ILE A 81 -3.68 -4.92 -21.24
C ILE A 81 -4.30 -6.08 -20.48
N SER A 82 -4.45 -7.23 -21.13
CA SER A 82 -4.85 -8.48 -20.48
C SER A 82 -3.83 -9.62 -20.66
N ASP A 83 -3.07 -9.63 -21.75
CA ASP A 83 -2.13 -10.69 -22.10
C ASP A 83 -0.68 -10.30 -21.81
N LEU A 84 -0.09 -10.87 -20.76
CA LEU A 84 1.33 -10.69 -20.42
C LEU A 84 2.27 -11.71 -21.07
N SER A 85 1.82 -12.57 -21.98
CA SER A 85 2.62 -13.69 -22.54
C SER A 85 3.96 -13.25 -23.14
N ILE A 86 4.00 -12.06 -23.74
CA ILE A 86 5.20 -11.49 -24.35
C ILE A 86 6.20 -10.91 -23.34
N ILE A 87 5.79 -10.67 -22.09
CA ILE A 87 6.68 -10.03 -21.10
C ILE A 87 7.92 -10.89 -20.78
N LYS A 88 7.82 -12.21 -21.01
CA LYS A 88 8.90 -13.18 -20.77
C LYS A 88 10.19 -12.87 -21.52
N TYR A 89 10.11 -12.14 -22.64
CA TYR A 89 11.26 -11.76 -23.47
C TYR A 89 12.01 -10.53 -22.91
N PHE A 90 11.44 -9.83 -21.92
CA PHE A 90 12.01 -8.63 -21.31
C PHE A 90 12.55 -8.90 -19.90
N SER A 91 13.25 -10.04 -19.74
CA SER A 91 13.76 -10.55 -18.45
C SER A 91 14.76 -9.64 -17.73
N ALA A 92 15.28 -8.62 -18.43
CA ALA A 92 16.21 -7.64 -17.89
C ALA A 92 15.52 -6.52 -17.08
N ASN A 93 14.18 -6.45 -17.05
CA ASN A 93 13.46 -5.42 -16.30
C ASN A 93 13.64 -5.57 -14.80
N GLU A 94 14.01 -4.46 -14.14
CA GLU A 94 14.18 -4.39 -12.69
C GLU A 94 12.98 -3.77 -11.97
N SER A 95 12.19 -2.99 -12.70
CA SER A 95 10.96 -2.35 -12.24
C SER A 95 9.91 -2.44 -13.33
N LEU A 96 8.67 -2.73 -12.95
CA LEU A 96 7.53 -2.80 -13.86
C LEU A 96 6.25 -2.33 -13.16
N ASN A 97 5.64 -1.28 -13.68
CA ASN A 97 4.34 -0.77 -13.25
C ASN A 97 3.27 -1.12 -14.28
N LEU A 98 2.35 -1.98 -13.89
CA LEU A 98 1.20 -2.47 -14.66
C LEU A 98 -0.12 -2.05 -14.02
N TRP A 99 -0.10 -1.03 -13.15
CA TRP A 99 -1.28 -0.51 -12.48
C TRP A 99 -2.41 -0.20 -13.46
N ASN A 100 -3.64 -0.52 -13.04
CA ASN A 100 -4.87 -0.21 -13.75
C ASN A 100 -4.88 -0.78 -15.18
N ASN A 101 -4.81 -2.11 -15.29
CA ASN A 101 -5.00 -2.85 -16.54
C ASN A 101 -6.08 -3.93 -16.33
N LYS A 102 -6.16 -4.92 -17.23
CA LYS A 102 -7.12 -6.03 -17.19
C LYS A 102 -6.41 -7.38 -17.02
N ILE A 103 -5.29 -7.40 -16.29
CA ILE A 103 -4.40 -8.56 -16.18
C ILE A 103 -4.92 -9.52 -15.11
N SER A 104 -5.41 -10.69 -15.53
CA SER A 104 -5.88 -11.73 -14.61
C SER A 104 -4.87 -12.88 -14.40
N ASP A 105 -4.00 -13.14 -15.39
CA ASP A 105 -2.98 -14.20 -15.35
C ASP A 105 -1.57 -13.62 -15.41
N ILE A 106 -0.83 -13.74 -14.31
CA ILE A 106 0.54 -13.25 -14.21
C ILE A 106 1.60 -14.35 -14.35
N THR A 107 1.25 -15.51 -14.92
CA THR A 107 2.16 -16.67 -15.05
C THR A 107 3.45 -16.33 -15.82
N ALA A 108 3.40 -15.39 -16.76
CA ALA A 108 4.55 -14.95 -17.53
C ALA A 108 5.61 -14.19 -16.70
N LEU A 109 5.26 -13.66 -15.52
CA LEU A 109 6.21 -12.90 -14.70
C LEU A 109 7.35 -13.74 -14.11
N LYS A 110 7.22 -15.08 -14.08
CA LYS A 110 8.29 -15.98 -13.59
C LYS A 110 9.62 -15.83 -14.33
N TYR A 111 9.59 -15.28 -15.56
CA TYR A 111 10.78 -15.09 -16.39
C TYR A 111 11.52 -13.77 -16.09
N LEU A 112 10.89 -12.84 -15.35
CA LEU A 112 11.46 -11.53 -15.00
C LEU A 112 12.37 -11.63 -13.78
N THR A 113 13.42 -12.44 -13.88
CA THR A 113 14.30 -12.82 -12.75
C THR A 113 15.10 -11.67 -12.14
N LYS A 114 15.15 -10.50 -12.79
CA LYS A 114 15.77 -9.27 -12.24
C LYS A 114 14.76 -8.32 -11.60
N LEU A 115 13.48 -8.65 -11.60
CA LEU A 115 12.43 -7.75 -11.13
C LEU A 115 12.50 -7.57 -9.62
N THR A 116 12.72 -6.32 -9.20
CA THR A 116 12.79 -5.92 -7.79
C THR A 116 11.60 -5.07 -7.36
N LYS A 117 10.91 -4.41 -8.30
CA LYS A 117 9.74 -3.58 -8.05
C LYS A 117 8.62 -3.93 -9.01
N LEU A 118 7.44 -4.21 -8.47
CA LEU A 118 6.28 -4.61 -9.26
C LEU A 118 5.01 -3.97 -8.71
N ASP A 119 4.32 -3.23 -9.57
CA ASP A 119 2.96 -2.76 -9.29
C ASP A 119 1.98 -3.45 -10.24
N LEU A 120 1.05 -4.18 -9.66
CA LEU A 120 -0.04 -4.92 -10.28
C LEU A 120 -1.39 -4.52 -9.67
N SER A 121 -1.46 -3.42 -8.92
CA SER A 121 -2.71 -2.98 -8.31
C SER A 121 -3.75 -2.62 -9.38
N SER A 122 -5.03 -2.73 -9.04
CA SER A 122 -6.15 -2.50 -9.97
C SER A 122 -6.11 -3.42 -11.20
N ASN A 123 -5.94 -4.73 -10.99
CA ASN A 123 -5.97 -5.76 -12.04
C ASN A 123 -6.80 -7.00 -11.68
N ASN A 124 -7.19 -7.18 -10.40
CA ASN A 124 -7.96 -8.33 -9.91
C ASN A 124 -7.40 -9.71 -10.36
N ILE A 125 -6.15 -9.98 -10.00
CA ILE A 125 -5.39 -11.16 -10.44
C ILE A 125 -5.97 -12.44 -9.85
N SER A 126 -6.40 -13.35 -10.71
CA SER A 126 -6.99 -14.64 -10.35
C SER A 126 -6.07 -15.83 -10.60
N LYS A 127 -4.96 -15.65 -11.33
CA LYS A 127 -4.07 -16.74 -11.72
C LYS A 127 -2.60 -16.34 -11.74
N GLY A 128 -1.74 -17.30 -11.40
CA GLY A 128 -0.30 -17.18 -11.60
C GLY A 128 0.48 -16.56 -10.45
N VAL A 129 -0.13 -16.25 -9.29
CA VAL A 129 0.56 -15.63 -8.13
C VAL A 129 1.77 -16.43 -7.64
N LYS A 130 1.75 -17.77 -7.77
CA LYS A 130 2.92 -18.64 -7.48
C LYS A 130 4.17 -18.28 -8.30
N SER A 131 4.02 -17.64 -9.45
CA SER A 131 5.12 -17.21 -10.32
C SER A 131 6.01 -16.15 -9.67
N LEU A 132 5.51 -15.46 -8.63
CA LEU A 132 6.25 -14.43 -7.91
C LEU A 132 7.21 -15.00 -6.85
N GLU A 133 7.05 -16.27 -6.43
CA GLU A 133 7.73 -16.86 -5.27
C GLU A 133 9.27 -16.79 -5.34
N ASN A 134 9.83 -16.80 -6.56
CA ASN A 134 11.28 -16.83 -6.81
C ASN A 134 11.83 -15.50 -7.34
N LEU A 135 11.00 -14.47 -7.46
CA LEU A 135 11.44 -13.17 -7.94
C LEU A 135 12.12 -12.40 -6.81
N PRO A 136 13.20 -11.64 -7.07
CA PRO A 136 13.92 -10.88 -6.05
C PRO A 136 13.20 -9.57 -5.69
N LEU A 137 11.88 -9.61 -5.52
CA LEU A 137 11.05 -8.44 -5.27
C LEU A 137 11.37 -7.84 -3.90
N LYS A 138 11.62 -6.53 -3.90
CA LYS A 138 11.72 -5.68 -2.71
C LYS A 138 10.44 -4.88 -2.49
N GLU A 139 9.74 -4.54 -3.56
CA GLU A 139 8.50 -3.77 -3.54
C GLU A 139 7.43 -4.47 -4.39
N LEU A 140 6.28 -4.75 -3.77
CA LEU A 140 5.13 -5.36 -4.43
C LEU A 140 3.85 -4.64 -4.04
N SER A 141 3.11 -4.16 -5.03
CA SER A 141 1.70 -3.79 -4.91
C SER A 141 0.89 -4.72 -5.79
N ILE A 142 -0.10 -5.42 -5.24
CA ILE A 142 -0.87 -6.42 -6.00
C ILE A 142 -2.32 -6.47 -5.55
N ASP A 143 -3.22 -6.54 -6.53
CA ASP A 143 -4.65 -6.79 -6.32
C ASP A 143 -4.98 -8.18 -6.84
N ILE A 144 -5.37 -9.08 -5.92
CA ILE A 144 -5.66 -10.50 -6.21
C ILE A 144 -7.14 -10.80 -5.93
N THR A 145 -7.66 -11.92 -6.39
CA THR A 145 -9.00 -12.34 -5.98
C THR A 145 -9.01 -12.88 -4.53
N ASP A 146 -10.15 -12.76 -3.85
CA ASP A 146 -10.31 -13.11 -2.41
C ASP A 146 -10.00 -14.58 -2.08
N ASP A 147 -10.11 -15.47 -3.05
CA ASP A 147 -9.85 -16.90 -2.89
C ASP A 147 -8.35 -17.25 -2.90
N ILE A 148 -7.48 -16.34 -3.33
CA ILE A 148 -6.04 -16.57 -3.43
C ILE A 148 -5.37 -16.53 -2.05
N ASP A 149 -4.63 -17.60 -1.76
CA ASP A 149 -3.86 -17.74 -0.53
C ASP A 149 -2.55 -16.94 -0.58
N LEU A 150 -2.33 -16.11 0.43
CA LEU A 150 -1.12 -15.28 0.58
C LEU A 150 0.16 -16.09 0.82
N LYS A 151 0.10 -17.43 0.95
CA LYS A 151 1.29 -18.29 1.03
C LYS A 151 2.28 -18.09 -0.10
N TYR A 152 1.81 -17.75 -1.30
CA TYR A 152 2.69 -17.50 -2.45
C TYR A 152 3.50 -16.22 -2.23
N ILE A 153 2.86 -15.14 -1.76
CA ILE A 153 3.53 -13.88 -1.41
C ILE A 153 4.44 -14.07 -0.18
N GLY A 154 4.01 -14.88 0.79
CA GLY A 154 4.77 -15.18 2.01
C GLY A 154 6.12 -15.90 1.77
N LYS A 155 6.41 -16.37 0.56
CA LYS A 155 7.73 -16.92 0.22
C LYS A 155 8.75 -15.89 -0.26
N ILE A 156 8.30 -14.67 -0.59
CA ILE A 156 9.14 -13.62 -1.16
C ILE A 156 9.87 -12.86 -0.05
N ARG A 157 10.83 -13.53 0.62
CA ARG A 157 11.51 -13.03 1.83
C ARG A 157 12.36 -11.77 1.62
N THR A 158 12.56 -11.37 0.37
CA THR A 158 13.27 -10.14 -0.02
C THR A 158 12.40 -8.89 0.10
N LEU A 159 11.08 -9.02 0.31
CA LEU A 159 10.17 -7.88 0.37
C LEU A 159 10.48 -6.96 1.55
N GLU A 160 10.53 -5.67 1.24
CA GLU A 160 10.64 -4.57 2.20
C GLU A 160 9.35 -3.74 2.24
N ASN A 161 8.64 -3.63 1.10
CA ASN A 161 7.38 -2.91 0.96
C ASN A 161 6.33 -3.80 0.30
N LEU A 162 5.19 -4.00 0.96
CA LEU A 162 4.10 -4.83 0.46
C LEU A 162 2.75 -4.11 0.60
N SER A 163 2.02 -4.01 -0.50
CA SER A 163 0.60 -3.66 -0.54
C SER A 163 -0.18 -4.80 -1.18
N VAL A 164 -1.17 -5.33 -0.49
CA VAL A 164 -2.05 -6.37 -1.02
C VAL A 164 -3.50 -5.94 -0.87
N TYR A 165 -4.23 -6.01 -1.98
CA TYR A 165 -5.68 -5.85 -2.03
C TYR A 165 -6.26 -7.25 -2.17
N ASN A 166 -7.19 -7.59 -1.29
CA ASN A 166 -7.92 -8.86 -1.25
C ASN A 166 -7.03 -10.09 -1.02
N GLY A 167 -7.66 -11.25 -0.89
CA GLY A 167 -7.02 -12.54 -0.65
C GLY A 167 -7.20 -13.07 0.78
N LYS A 168 -6.66 -14.26 1.05
CA LYS A 168 -6.87 -14.98 2.32
C LYS A 168 -5.58 -15.47 2.97
N ASN A 169 -5.70 -15.87 4.24
CA ASN A 169 -4.63 -16.47 5.04
C ASN A 169 -3.45 -15.50 5.32
N VAL A 170 -3.75 -14.38 5.97
CA VAL A 170 -2.76 -13.34 6.36
C VAL A 170 -1.58 -13.88 7.17
N LYS A 171 -1.78 -14.96 7.95
CA LYS A 171 -0.74 -15.62 8.75
C LYS A 171 0.46 -16.07 7.91
N SER A 172 0.24 -16.38 6.63
CA SER A 172 1.29 -16.73 5.67
C SER A 172 2.36 -15.63 5.49
N LEU A 173 2.03 -14.37 5.80
CA LEU A 173 2.96 -13.25 5.66
C LEU A 173 4.01 -13.18 6.78
N ASN A 174 3.90 -13.98 7.86
CA ASN A 174 4.86 -13.97 8.98
C ASN A 174 6.32 -14.23 8.58
N ASN A 175 6.56 -14.87 7.44
CA ASN A 175 7.91 -15.17 6.98
C ASN A 175 8.63 -13.96 6.36
N LEU A 176 7.94 -12.83 6.17
CA LEU A 176 8.47 -11.61 5.55
C LEU A 176 9.25 -10.76 6.57
N ILE A 177 10.28 -11.32 7.18
CA ILE A 177 11.02 -10.73 8.31
C ILE A 177 11.73 -9.40 7.98
N ASN A 178 11.97 -9.11 6.69
CA ASN A 178 12.59 -7.86 6.22
C ASN A 178 11.57 -6.76 5.93
N LEU A 179 10.27 -7.04 6.09
CA LEU A 179 9.20 -6.14 5.70
C LEU A 179 9.19 -4.91 6.63
N LYS A 180 9.32 -3.72 6.02
CA LYS A 180 9.33 -2.42 6.68
C LYS A 180 7.97 -1.75 6.60
N HIS A 181 7.27 -1.92 5.47
CA HIS A 181 5.95 -1.33 5.24
C HIS A 181 4.97 -2.39 4.75
N LEU A 182 3.82 -2.47 5.41
CA LEU A 182 2.73 -3.37 5.06
C LEU A 182 1.41 -2.60 4.95
N SER A 183 0.72 -2.78 3.83
CA SER A 183 -0.64 -2.31 3.59
C SER A 183 -1.53 -3.48 3.19
N LEU A 184 -2.62 -3.70 3.93
CA LEU A 184 -3.58 -4.77 3.68
C LEU A 184 -4.98 -4.15 3.47
N LEU A 185 -5.54 -4.32 2.27
CA LEU A 185 -6.87 -3.84 1.93
C LEU A 185 -7.83 -5.01 1.75
N SER A 186 -8.98 -4.96 2.45
CA SER A 186 -10.07 -5.95 2.33
C SER A 186 -9.70 -7.41 2.66
N ILE A 187 -8.53 -7.66 3.26
CA ILE A 187 -8.13 -8.98 3.74
C ILE A 187 -8.62 -9.19 5.16
N LYS A 188 -9.33 -10.28 5.44
CA LYS A 188 -9.81 -10.58 6.81
C LYS A 188 -8.62 -10.83 7.76
N ILE A 189 -8.58 -10.09 8.86
CA ILE A 189 -7.59 -10.26 9.94
C ILE A 189 -8.33 -10.57 11.24
N ASN A 190 -8.13 -11.77 11.77
CA ASN A 190 -8.74 -12.18 13.05
C ASN A 190 -7.97 -11.60 14.24
N SER A 191 -6.64 -11.54 14.14
CA SER A 191 -5.75 -11.09 15.21
C SER A 191 -4.45 -10.53 14.65
N LEU A 192 -3.91 -9.47 15.27
CA LEU A 192 -2.58 -8.97 14.93
C LEU A 192 -1.47 -9.95 15.34
N CYS A 193 -1.74 -10.88 16.26
CA CYS A 193 -0.79 -11.91 16.64
C CYS A 193 -0.41 -12.82 15.45
N ASP A 194 -1.26 -12.90 14.42
CA ASP A 194 -0.97 -13.62 13.17
C ASP A 194 0.11 -12.93 12.33
N LEU A 195 0.58 -11.74 12.72
CA LEU A 195 1.62 -10.97 12.04
C LEU A 195 2.83 -10.66 12.94
N LYS A 196 2.88 -11.20 14.16
CA LYS A 196 3.89 -10.86 15.17
C LYS A 196 5.33 -11.13 14.76
N SER A 197 5.57 -11.93 13.72
CA SER A 197 6.93 -12.23 13.25
C SER A 197 7.54 -11.09 12.41
N LEU A 198 6.75 -10.07 12.06
CA LEU A 198 7.19 -8.90 11.29
C LEU A 198 7.95 -7.89 12.16
N GLN A 199 9.06 -8.33 12.73
CA GLN A 199 9.85 -7.56 13.71
C GLN A 199 10.51 -6.29 13.13
N SER A 200 10.73 -6.24 11.81
CA SER A 200 11.29 -5.07 11.11
C SER A 200 10.23 -4.02 10.71
N LEU A 201 8.95 -4.28 11.00
CA LEU A 201 7.85 -3.48 10.49
C LEU A 201 7.84 -2.09 11.14
N LYS A 202 7.87 -1.05 10.31
CA LYS A 202 7.85 0.37 10.70
C LYS A 202 6.52 1.04 10.45
N LYS A 203 5.79 0.59 9.42
CA LYS A 203 4.48 1.15 9.06
C LYS A 203 3.49 0.03 8.75
N LEU A 204 2.33 0.08 9.38
CA LEU A 204 1.23 -0.85 9.17
C LEU A 204 -0.03 -0.07 8.79
N ARG A 205 -0.61 -0.39 7.64
CA ARG A 205 -1.89 0.14 7.18
C ARG A 205 -2.89 -0.98 7.01
N LEU A 206 -4.00 -0.88 7.71
CA LEU A 206 -5.10 -1.83 7.68
C LEU A 206 -6.36 -1.11 7.23
N PHE A 207 -6.95 -1.53 6.12
CA PHE A 207 -8.20 -0.96 5.61
C PHE A 207 -9.21 -2.06 5.35
N ASN A 208 -10.39 -1.92 5.96
CA ASN A 208 -11.52 -2.82 5.75
C ASN A 208 -11.18 -4.30 6.06
N ASN A 209 -10.37 -4.55 7.09
CA ASN A 209 -9.89 -5.90 7.41
C ASN A 209 -10.77 -6.67 8.42
N ASN A 210 -11.87 -6.07 8.89
CA ASN A 210 -12.74 -6.62 9.93
C ASN A 210 -12.00 -6.96 11.25
N LEU A 211 -10.92 -6.24 11.55
CA LEU A 211 -10.15 -6.43 12.78
C LEU A 211 -10.98 -5.96 13.98
N LYS A 212 -11.12 -6.80 15.00
CA LYS A 212 -11.98 -6.50 16.18
C LYS A 212 -11.23 -6.00 17.40
N SER A 213 -9.92 -6.23 17.47
CA SER A 213 -9.09 -5.93 18.63
C SER A 213 -7.66 -5.60 18.22
N LEU A 214 -7.01 -4.75 19.02
CA LEU A 214 -5.60 -4.40 18.90
C LEU A 214 -4.67 -5.29 19.74
N LYS A 215 -5.16 -6.40 20.29
CA LYS A 215 -4.31 -7.35 21.02
C LYS A 215 -3.09 -7.77 20.16
N CYS A 216 -1.91 -7.88 20.78
CA CYS A 216 -0.61 -8.12 20.16
C CYS A 216 -0.04 -6.94 19.35
N ILE A 217 -0.58 -5.72 19.47
CA ILE A 217 0.03 -4.54 18.84
C ILE A 217 1.41 -4.19 19.45
N ASP A 218 1.64 -4.61 20.69
CA ASP A 218 2.89 -4.51 21.43
C ASP A 218 3.99 -5.48 20.95
N GLU A 219 3.64 -6.48 20.13
CA GLU A 219 4.58 -7.44 19.53
C GLU A 219 5.39 -6.87 18.35
N PHE A 220 5.16 -5.60 17.98
CA PHE A 220 5.84 -4.93 16.87
C PHE A 220 6.80 -3.84 17.38
N PRO A 221 8.00 -4.19 17.86
CA PRO A 221 8.88 -3.27 18.60
C PRO A 221 9.40 -2.09 17.77
N ASN A 222 9.32 -2.17 16.44
CA ASN A 222 9.77 -1.14 15.52
C ASN A 222 8.63 -0.36 14.84
N LEU A 223 7.37 -0.66 15.18
CA LEU A 223 6.21 -0.05 14.51
C LEU A 223 6.04 1.40 14.95
N LYS A 224 6.31 2.33 14.03
CA LYS A 224 6.23 3.78 14.26
C LYS A 224 4.91 4.37 13.84
N LYS A 225 4.34 3.89 12.73
CA LYS A 225 3.11 4.42 12.16
C LYS A 225 2.06 3.32 12.02
N LEU A 226 0.93 3.50 12.68
CA LEU A 226 -0.22 2.62 12.57
C LEU A 226 -1.37 3.39 11.93
N ARG A 227 -1.94 2.86 10.85
CA ARG A 227 -3.20 3.35 10.30
C ARG A 227 -4.22 2.22 10.24
N ILE A 228 -5.40 2.45 10.82
CA ILE A 228 -6.50 1.49 10.78
C ILE A 228 -7.77 2.19 10.29
N GLU A 229 -8.39 1.62 9.28
CA GLU A 229 -9.58 2.19 8.67
C GLU A 229 -10.67 1.13 8.52
N ARG A 230 -11.92 1.52 8.77
CA ARG A 230 -13.12 0.67 8.58
C ARG A 230 -13.00 -0.66 9.32
N SER A 231 -12.77 -0.60 10.63
CA SER A 231 -12.70 -1.78 11.49
C SER A 231 -13.58 -1.59 12.74
N PRO A 232 -14.27 -2.63 13.23
CA PRO A 232 -15.21 -2.53 14.35
C PRO A 232 -14.50 -2.43 15.72
N ILE A 233 -13.36 -1.75 15.81
CA ILE A 233 -12.57 -1.60 17.04
C ILE A 233 -13.18 -0.48 17.89
N THR A 234 -13.45 -0.78 19.15
CA THR A 234 -13.94 0.17 20.15
C THR A 234 -12.95 0.42 21.29
N ASP A 235 -12.13 -0.58 21.61
CA ASP A 235 -11.19 -0.57 22.73
C ASP A 235 -9.76 -0.31 22.25
N LEU A 236 -9.18 0.79 22.77
CA LEU A 236 -7.81 1.21 22.50
C LEU A 236 -6.84 0.84 23.63
N THR A 237 -7.31 0.19 24.70
CA THR A 237 -6.49 -0.22 25.85
C THR A 237 -5.22 -1.00 25.46
N PRO A 238 -5.22 -1.91 24.47
CA PRO A 238 -3.99 -2.62 24.09
C PRO A 238 -2.83 -1.71 23.65
N LEU A 239 -3.11 -0.48 23.21
CA LEU A 239 -2.07 0.45 22.74
C LEU A 239 -1.18 0.99 23.87
N ILE A 240 -1.59 0.89 25.14
CA ILE A 240 -0.80 1.44 26.26
C ILE A 240 0.57 0.79 26.41
N HIS A 241 0.77 -0.41 25.84
CA HIS A 241 2.03 -1.15 25.84
C HIS A 241 2.80 -1.04 24.51
N ALA A 242 2.22 -0.40 23.48
CA ALA A 242 2.84 -0.22 22.18
C ALA A 242 3.75 1.02 22.15
N ASP A 243 4.79 1.00 22.98
CA ASP A 243 5.71 2.12 23.19
C ASP A 243 6.43 2.56 21.90
N SER A 244 6.48 1.74 20.85
CA SER A 244 7.14 2.09 19.59
C SER A 244 6.36 3.10 18.74
N ILE A 245 5.03 3.18 18.91
CA ILE A 245 4.13 3.93 18.03
C ILE A 245 4.24 5.42 18.30
N GLU A 246 4.49 6.18 17.23
CA GLU A 246 4.61 7.64 17.23
C GLU A 246 3.42 8.32 16.53
N GLU A 247 2.81 7.65 15.55
CA GLU A 247 1.66 8.15 14.80
C GLU A 247 0.58 7.07 14.74
N PHE A 248 -0.64 7.43 15.16
CA PHE A 248 -1.81 6.55 15.07
C PHE A 248 -2.96 7.24 14.36
N ASP A 249 -3.21 6.78 13.13
CA ASP A 249 -4.33 7.25 12.33
C ASP A 249 -5.48 6.24 12.38
N PHE A 250 -6.69 6.69 12.72
CA PHE A 250 -7.84 5.79 12.76
C PHE A 250 -9.13 6.39 12.20
N TYR A 251 -9.69 5.71 11.20
CA TYR A 251 -10.82 6.22 10.43
C TYR A 251 -11.96 5.22 10.41
N GLN A 252 -13.20 5.70 10.51
CA GLN A 252 -14.39 4.84 10.48
C GLN A 252 -14.32 3.71 11.50
N MET A 253 -13.90 4.03 12.71
CA MET A 253 -13.85 3.11 13.85
C MET A 253 -14.81 3.62 14.95
N PRO A 254 -15.65 2.75 15.55
CA PRO A 254 -16.64 3.15 16.56
C PRO A 254 -16.03 3.50 17.93
N VAL A 255 -14.77 3.96 17.97
CA VAL A 255 -14.06 4.41 19.17
C VAL A 255 -14.78 5.60 19.79
N LYS A 256 -14.98 5.51 21.11
CA LYS A 256 -15.54 6.58 21.94
C LYS A 256 -14.54 7.08 22.98
N ASP A 257 -13.80 6.15 23.60
CA ASP A 257 -12.82 6.46 24.63
C ASP A 257 -11.41 6.47 24.04
N ILE A 258 -10.72 7.60 24.21
CA ILE A 258 -9.32 7.82 23.82
C ILE A 258 -8.41 8.02 25.02
N SER A 259 -8.90 7.85 26.24
CA SER A 259 -8.09 7.89 27.46
C SER A 259 -6.86 6.95 27.44
N PRO A 260 -6.87 5.78 26.77
CA PRO A 260 -5.66 4.97 26.65
C PRO A 260 -4.53 5.68 25.91
N LEU A 261 -4.84 6.50 24.91
CA LEU A 261 -3.85 7.18 24.08
C LEU A 261 -3.03 8.20 24.89
N ALA A 262 -3.63 8.80 25.93
CA ALA A 262 -2.95 9.73 26.82
C ALA A 262 -1.81 9.07 27.64
N LYS A 263 -1.86 7.74 27.81
CA LYS A 263 -0.87 6.96 28.57
C LYS A 263 0.31 6.49 27.71
N MET A 264 0.23 6.61 26.39
CA MET A 264 1.29 6.17 25.49
C MET A 264 2.50 7.10 25.63
N LYS A 265 3.70 6.52 25.70
CA LYS A 265 4.93 7.29 25.99
C LYS A 265 5.43 8.11 24.81
N ASN A 266 5.29 7.57 23.60
CA ASN A 266 5.91 8.12 22.39
C ASN A 266 4.89 8.58 21.33
N LEU A 267 3.59 8.44 21.58
CA LEU A 267 2.56 8.84 20.62
C LEU A 267 2.54 10.37 20.50
N ASN A 268 2.91 10.86 19.32
CA ASN A 268 3.07 12.28 19.01
C ASN A 268 1.86 12.85 18.27
N SER A 269 1.32 12.07 17.34
CA SER A 269 0.27 12.53 16.41
C SER A 269 -0.87 11.51 16.32
N ILE A 270 -2.10 12.02 16.33
CA ILE A 270 -3.31 11.25 16.09
C ILE A 270 -4.16 11.95 15.04
N LEU A 271 -4.45 11.27 13.93
CA LEU A 271 -5.50 11.67 13.02
C LEU A 271 -6.66 10.70 13.14
N PHE A 272 -7.86 11.22 13.28
CA PHE A 272 -9.03 10.36 13.32
C PHE A 272 -10.19 10.97 12.56
N SER A 273 -11.14 10.14 12.13
CA SER A 273 -12.31 10.64 11.44
C SER A 273 -13.41 9.58 11.46
N LYS A 274 -14.67 10.01 11.42
CA LYS A 274 -15.84 9.12 11.43
C LYS A 274 -15.83 8.17 12.65
N THR A 275 -15.59 8.73 13.83
CA THR A 275 -15.58 8.02 15.12
C THR A 275 -16.77 8.42 16.00
N LYS A 276 -16.86 7.87 17.21
CA LYS A 276 -17.82 8.28 18.26
C LYS A 276 -17.19 9.19 19.32
N ILE A 277 -15.98 9.71 19.06
CA ILE A 277 -15.29 10.67 19.93
C ILE A 277 -16.05 11.99 19.89
N LYS A 278 -16.27 12.58 21.05
CA LYS A 278 -16.96 13.88 21.18
C LYS A 278 -16.04 15.01 21.62
N TYR A 279 -14.99 14.69 22.34
CA TYR A 279 -14.10 15.66 22.96
C TYR A 279 -12.70 15.07 23.15
N LEU A 280 -11.69 15.95 23.15
CA LEU A 280 -10.29 15.60 23.32
C LEU A 280 -9.81 15.67 24.78
N SER A 281 -10.69 16.01 25.74
CA SER A 281 -10.32 16.14 27.15
C SER A 281 -9.63 14.92 27.78
N PRO A 282 -9.87 13.65 27.38
CA PRO A 282 -9.08 12.53 27.87
C PRO A 282 -7.59 12.62 27.53
N LEU A 283 -7.20 13.42 26.53
CA LEU A 283 -5.81 13.64 26.14
C LEU A 283 -5.12 14.76 26.91
N LYS A 284 -5.83 15.46 27.81
CA LYS A 284 -5.32 16.62 28.56
C LYS A 284 -3.99 16.34 29.28
N GLU A 285 -3.91 15.18 29.93
CA GLU A 285 -2.74 14.77 30.72
C GLU A 285 -1.65 14.09 29.87
N SER A 286 -1.83 13.99 28.55
CA SER A 286 -0.82 13.42 27.66
C SER A 286 0.42 14.31 27.59
N LYS A 287 1.57 13.71 27.90
CA LYS A 287 2.88 14.35 27.81
C LYS A 287 3.50 14.25 26.42
N SER A 288 3.06 13.30 25.60
CA SER A 288 3.68 13.00 24.31
C SER A 288 2.91 13.57 23.12
N ILE A 289 1.57 13.61 23.20
CA ILE A 289 0.72 14.01 22.07
C ILE A 289 0.85 15.52 21.84
N LYS A 290 1.36 15.89 20.66
CA LYS A 290 1.48 17.29 20.22
C LYS A 290 0.38 17.68 19.26
N PHE A 291 -0.23 16.71 18.59
CA PHE A 291 -1.24 16.95 17.57
C PHE A 291 -2.32 15.87 17.59
N ALA A 292 -3.59 16.31 17.60
CA ALA A 292 -4.76 15.45 17.53
C ALA A 292 -5.85 16.16 16.74
N GLU A 293 -6.30 15.57 15.63
CA GLU A 293 -7.29 16.20 14.74
C GLU A 293 -8.37 15.21 14.28
N ASP A 294 -9.65 15.64 14.36
CA ASP A 294 -10.74 14.98 13.65
C ASP A 294 -10.79 15.52 12.21
N THR A 295 -10.28 14.75 11.24
CA THR A 295 -10.17 15.21 9.85
C THR A 295 -11.51 15.32 9.13
N ARG A 296 -12.64 15.10 9.82
CA ARG A 296 -13.98 15.41 9.31
C ARG A 296 -14.35 16.86 9.56
N GLU A 297 -13.47 17.85 9.59
CA GLU A 297 -13.85 19.26 9.87
C GLU A 297 -14.80 19.93 8.82
N LYS A 298 -15.80 19.19 8.31
CA LYS A 298 -17.16 19.62 7.99
C LYS A 298 -18.25 19.23 9.03
N PHE A 299 -17.93 18.38 10.02
CA PHE A 299 -18.91 17.73 10.92
C PHE A 299 -19.62 18.69 11.87
N ILE A 300 -19.03 19.86 12.09
CA ILE A 300 -19.52 20.86 13.00
C ILE A 300 -20.51 21.84 12.33
N GLU A 301 -20.32 22.13 11.04
CA GLU A 301 -21.20 23.06 10.30
C GLU A 301 -22.49 22.36 9.84
N GLU A 302 -22.41 21.08 9.44
CA GLU A 302 -23.57 20.30 8.99
C GLU A 302 -24.58 19.99 10.11
N TYR A 303 -24.12 19.77 11.35
CA TYR A 303 -25.00 19.33 12.45
C TYR A 303 -25.74 20.49 13.14
N PHE A 304 -25.17 21.70 13.13
CA PHE A 304 -25.74 22.87 13.81
C PHE A 304 -26.26 23.94 12.84
N ASN A 305 -26.07 23.76 11.53
CA ASN A 305 -26.41 24.74 10.48
C ASN A 305 -25.92 26.16 10.79
N ARG A 306 -24.76 26.27 11.48
CA ARG A 306 -24.10 27.51 11.90
C ARG A 306 -22.60 27.28 11.97
N SER A 307 -21.81 28.28 11.60
CA SER A 307 -20.35 28.23 11.77
C SER A 307 -19.99 28.13 13.25
N LEU A 308 -19.19 27.13 13.63
CA LEU A 308 -18.46 27.16 14.90
C LEU A 308 -17.07 27.78 14.71
N ALA A 309 -16.95 28.76 13.81
CA ALA A 309 -15.88 29.73 13.90
C ALA A 309 -15.75 30.15 15.37
N HIS A 310 -14.53 30.14 15.89
CA HIS A 310 -14.19 30.46 17.29
C HIS A 310 -14.48 29.37 18.33
N CYS A 311 -14.77 28.13 17.94
CA CYS A 311 -14.76 27.01 18.88
C CYS A 311 -13.35 26.58 19.30
N SER A 312 -13.22 26.02 20.50
CA SER A 312 -12.00 25.41 21.05
C SER A 312 -12.30 23.98 21.52
N PRO A 313 -11.32 23.05 21.53
CA PRO A 313 -9.91 23.28 21.29
C PRO A 313 -9.54 23.22 19.80
N LYS A 314 -8.75 24.20 19.34
CA LYS A 314 -8.15 24.24 17.99
C LYS A 314 -6.78 23.58 17.90
N ASN A 315 -6.15 23.36 19.05
CA ASN A 315 -4.83 22.77 19.16
C ASN A 315 -4.68 22.10 20.54
N MET A 316 -3.57 21.39 20.76
CA MET A 316 -3.31 20.67 22.01
C MET A 316 -3.06 21.58 23.22
N GLU A 317 -2.69 22.85 23.03
CA GLU A 317 -2.58 23.82 24.14
C GLU A 317 -3.96 24.12 24.72
N GLU A 318 -4.94 24.41 23.86
CA GLU A 318 -6.32 24.64 24.28
C GLU A 318 -6.96 23.39 24.94
N VAL A 319 -6.58 22.17 24.50
CA VAL A 319 -6.98 20.91 25.18
C VAL A 319 -6.44 20.89 26.62
N ARG A 320 -5.16 21.24 26.82
CA ARG A 320 -4.50 21.26 28.14
C ARG A 320 -5.08 22.33 29.05
N GLU A 321 -5.50 23.45 28.50
CA GLU A 321 -6.25 24.50 29.21
C GLU A 321 -7.69 24.07 29.56
N GLY A 322 -8.17 22.95 29.01
CA GLY A 322 -9.51 22.42 29.26
C GLY A 322 -10.60 23.13 28.47
N LYS A 323 -10.25 23.82 27.38
CA LYS A 323 -11.22 24.50 26.51
C LYS A 323 -12.10 23.48 25.77
N SER A 324 -13.36 23.87 25.56
CA SER A 324 -14.39 23.02 24.95
C SER A 324 -15.50 23.87 24.34
N CYS A 325 -15.99 23.44 23.18
CA CYS A 325 -17.20 23.93 22.52
C CYS A 325 -18.50 23.68 23.31
N PHE A 326 -18.49 22.71 24.21
CA PHE A 326 -19.65 22.21 24.93
C PHE A 326 -19.54 22.50 26.43
N GLU A 327 -20.68 22.72 27.07
CA GLU A 327 -20.82 22.79 28.53
C GLU A 327 -20.37 21.48 29.19
N LYS A 328 -20.30 21.46 30.53
CA LYS A 328 -19.82 20.29 31.31
C LYS A 328 -20.59 18.98 31.04
N ASP A 329 -21.83 19.08 30.55
CA ASP A 329 -22.64 17.92 30.16
C ASP A 329 -22.18 17.22 28.86
N GLY A 330 -21.24 17.84 28.12
CA GLY A 330 -20.69 17.34 26.87
C GLY A 330 -21.70 17.22 25.72
N LYS A 331 -22.86 17.87 25.84
CA LYS A 331 -23.96 17.82 24.86
C LYS A 331 -24.48 19.20 24.50
N THR A 332 -24.53 20.10 25.47
CA THR A 332 -25.01 21.46 25.28
C THR A 332 -23.91 22.32 24.71
N LEU A 333 -24.13 22.89 23.52
CA LEU A 333 -23.17 23.83 22.94
C LEU A 333 -23.09 25.09 23.81
N LYS A 334 -21.88 25.54 24.13
CA LYS A 334 -21.70 26.79 24.87
C LYS A 334 -22.33 27.96 24.08
N PRO A 335 -22.93 28.93 24.77
CA PRO A 335 -23.39 30.18 24.15
C PRO A 335 -22.27 30.83 23.33
N TRP A 336 -22.66 31.56 22.28
CA TRP A 336 -21.70 32.14 21.32
C TRP A 336 -20.63 33.00 22.00
N TRP A 337 -20.97 33.75 23.05
CA TRP A 337 -20.02 34.60 23.77
C TRP A 337 -18.95 33.78 24.50
N LYS A 338 -19.31 32.66 25.15
CA LYS A 338 -18.32 31.76 25.77
C LYS A 338 -17.37 31.17 24.72
N ARG A 339 -17.92 30.75 23.56
CA ARG A 339 -17.11 30.24 22.45
C ARG A 339 -16.16 31.33 21.93
N TRP A 340 -16.66 32.54 21.70
CA TRP A 340 -15.87 33.67 21.23
C TRP A 340 -14.70 34.01 22.16
N PHE A 341 -14.91 33.94 23.48
CA PHE A 341 -13.87 34.18 24.48
C PHE A 341 -13.03 32.94 24.84
N GLY A 342 -13.27 31.78 24.21
CA GLY A 342 -12.56 30.54 24.52
C GLY A 342 -12.77 30.02 25.95
N LEU A 343 -13.90 30.37 26.58
CA LEU A 343 -14.30 30.03 27.96
C LEU A 343 -14.97 28.67 28.02
#